data_AF-B3SA47-F1
#
_entry.id   AF-B3SA47-F1
#
_cell.length_a   1.000
_cell.length_b   1.000
_cell.length_c   1.000
_cell.angle_alpha   90.00
_cell.angle_beta   90.00
_cell.angle_gamma   90.00
#
_symmetry.space_group_name_H-M   'P 1'
#
loop_
_entity.id
_entity.type
_entity.pdbx_description
1 polymer ?
#
loop_
_entity_poly.entity_id
_entity_poly.type
_entity_poly.pdbx_seq_one_letter_code
_entity_poly.pdbx_strand_id
1 'polypeptide(L)'
;MNHSTEKQTRINVISKPRQLPTQHKPNRSSVYERLNELHEKNSKAKDKDLPERIQALAQPKLLPTQFVMDRPSASWSVSNSAKNYNMSQRIETLAQPKQLPSNFQLDRYNISVAESALKQQPTKKRKKRRVSITDYECSDRILELSKPKRLHPKFLTDRVHIDTVSMAATKAHASVRIQQLAKSKVYHINHEDHSLKVSKRALNAECSLRIEELAKPVSRRLISRKGTFRSSLEEASLS
;
A
#
# COMPACT_ATOMS: atom_id res chain seq x y z
N MET A 1 -42.17 -5.34 -53.64
CA MET A 1 -41.92 -5.22 -52.18
C MET A 1 -40.90 -4.11 -51.99
N ASN A 2 -41.34 -2.98 -51.43
CA ASN A 2 -40.56 -1.75 -51.39
C ASN A 2 -39.73 -1.72 -50.10
N HIS A 3 -38.40 -1.70 -50.20
CA HIS A 3 -37.53 -1.47 -49.05
C HIS A 3 -37.32 0.03 -48.87
N SER A 4 -38.02 0.59 -47.89
CA SER A 4 -37.82 1.95 -47.39
C SER A 4 -36.42 2.05 -46.78
N THR A 5 -35.51 2.80 -47.42
CA THR A 5 -34.21 3.13 -46.84
C THR A 5 -34.36 4.30 -45.88
N GLU A 6 -34.62 3.99 -44.61
CA GLU A 6 -34.55 4.99 -43.53
C GLU A 6 -33.15 5.60 -43.49
N LYS A 7 -33.06 6.91 -43.72
CA LYS A 7 -31.81 7.67 -43.62
C LYS A 7 -31.38 7.70 -42.15
N GLN A 8 -30.35 6.93 -41.82
CA GLN A 8 -29.79 6.92 -40.46
C GLN A 8 -29.25 8.31 -40.11
N THR A 9 -29.71 8.85 -38.98
CA THR A 9 -29.21 10.12 -38.44
C THR A 9 -27.73 9.99 -38.06
N ARG A 10 -26.96 11.08 -38.19
CA ARG A 10 -25.52 11.10 -37.83
C ARG A 10 -25.26 10.62 -36.40
N ILE A 11 -26.17 10.89 -35.48
CA ILE A 11 -26.15 10.40 -34.10
C ILE A 11 -26.24 8.87 -34.05
N ASN A 12 -27.13 8.26 -34.84
CA ASN A 12 -27.25 6.80 -34.97
C ASN A 12 -26.04 6.14 -35.65
N VAL A 13 -25.26 6.90 -36.43
CA VAL A 13 -24.01 6.40 -37.04
C VAL A 13 -22.87 6.43 -36.01
N ILE A 14 -22.80 7.45 -35.17
CA ILE A 14 -21.73 7.62 -34.17
C ILE A 14 -21.99 6.77 -32.91
N SER A 15 -23.24 6.45 -32.60
CA SER A 15 -23.61 5.59 -31.46
C SER A 15 -23.21 4.11 -31.66
N LYS A 16 -22.91 3.70 -32.90
CA LYS A 16 -22.45 2.34 -33.18
C LYS A 16 -20.96 2.19 -32.85
N PRO A 17 -20.55 1.08 -32.21
CA PRO A 17 -19.13 0.81 -31.98
C PRO A 17 -18.40 0.74 -33.32
N ARG A 18 -17.19 1.31 -33.39
CA ARG A 18 -16.35 1.24 -34.60
C ARG A 18 -16.10 -0.21 -34.97
N GLN A 19 -16.49 -0.60 -36.18
CA GLN A 19 -16.20 -1.93 -36.68
C GLN A 19 -14.71 -2.05 -37.00
N LEU A 20 -14.09 -3.12 -36.50
CA LEU A 20 -12.68 -3.39 -36.72
C LEU A 20 -12.47 -3.83 -38.19
N PRO A 21 -11.37 -3.45 -38.85
CA PRO A 21 -11.03 -3.94 -40.18
C PRO A 21 -10.97 -5.47 -40.22
N THR A 22 -11.33 -6.08 -41.35
CA THR A 22 -11.33 -7.54 -41.55
C THR A 22 -9.96 -8.19 -41.30
N GLN A 23 -8.88 -7.42 -41.40
CA GLN A 23 -7.50 -7.86 -41.16
C GLN A 23 -7.03 -7.66 -39.71
N HIS A 24 -7.88 -7.19 -38.79
CA HIS A 24 -7.53 -6.97 -37.40
C HIS A 24 -7.34 -8.30 -36.66
N LYS A 25 -6.09 -8.71 -36.46
CA LYS A 25 -5.73 -9.79 -35.54
C LYS A 25 -5.55 -9.21 -34.13
N PRO A 26 -6.36 -9.59 -33.13
CA PRO A 26 -6.13 -9.16 -31.75
C PRO A 26 -4.78 -9.69 -31.27
N ASN A 27 -3.80 -8.80 -31.12
CA ASN A 27 -2.41 -9.17 -30.82
C ASN A 27 -2.15 -9.55 -29.35
N ARG A 28 -3.19 -9.60 -28.54
CA ARG A 28 -3.16 -10.06 -27.16
C ARG A 28 -4.53 -10.63 -26.86
N SER A 29 -4.61 -11.94 -26.64
CA SER A 29 -5.75 -12.44 -25.89
C SER A 29 -5.78 -11.65 -24.59
N SER A 30 -6.90 -10.99 -24.32
CA SER A 30 -7.04 -10.32 -23.03
C SER A 30 -6.86 -11.38 -21.94
N VAL A 31 -6.34 -10.98 -20.78
CA VAL A 31 -6.23 -11.91 -19.63
C VAL A 31 -7.58 -12.59 -19.36
N TYR A 32 -8.67 -11.87 -19.63
CA TYR A 32 -10.05 -12.35 -19.51
C TYR A 32 -10.43 -13.40 -20.58
N GLU A 33 -10.00 -13.27 -21.83
CA GLU A 33 -10.23 -14.28 -22.87
C GLU A 33 -9.51 -15.60 -22.54
N ARG A 34 -8.27 -15.53 -22.05
CA ARG A 34 -7.52 -16.72 -21.62
C ARG A 34 -8.19 -17.41 -20.42
N LEU A 35 -8.78 -16.64 -19.51
CA LEU A 35 -9.53 -17.17 -18.37
C LEU A 35 -10.84 -17.83 -18.81
N ASN A 36 -11.55 -17.26 -19.80
CA ASN A 36 -12.76 -17.87 -20.37
C ASN A 36 -12.44 -19.17 -21.11
N GLU A 37 -11.38 -19.21 -21.92
CA GLU A 37 -10.96 -20.45 -22.58
C GLU A 37 -10.58 -21.54 -21.57
N LEU A 38 -9.98 -21.18 -20.42
CA LEU A 38 -9.71 -22.12 -19.33
C LEU A 38 -11.01 -22.61 -18.68
N HIS A 39 -12.01 -21.75 -18.52
CA HIS A 39 -13.31 -22.11 -17.96
C HIS A 39 -14.10 -23.05 -18.88
N GLU A 40 -14.04 -22.85 -20.20
CA GLU A 40 -14.63 -23.76 -21.18
C GLU A 40 -13.87 -25.09 -21.28
N LYS A 41 -12.54 -25.09 -21.26
CA LYS A 41 -11.75 -26.34 -21.24
C LYS A 41 -11.98 -27.17 -19.98
N ASN A 42 -12.24 -26.51 -18.85
CA ASN A 42 -12.61 -27.14 -17.58
C ASN A 42 -14.12 -27.48 -17.48
N SER A 43 -14.94 -27.14 -18.48
CA SER A 43 -16.36 -27.50 -18.48
C SER A 43 -16.61 -28.99 -18.67
N LYS A 44 -15.63 -29.74 -19.18
CA LYS A 44 -15.64 -31.22 -19.23
C LYS A 44 -15.50 -31.88 -17.86
N ALA A 45 -15.22 -31.09 -16.81
CA ALA A 45 -15.21 -31.55 -15.41
C ALA A 45 -16.51 -31.19 -14.66
N LYS A 46 -17.58 -30.79 -15.38
CA LYS A 46 -18.87 -30.43 -14.78
C LYS A 46 -19.74 -31.62 -14.35
N ASP A 47 -19.39 -32.83 -14.77
CA ASP A 47 -20.13 -34.06 -14.41
C ASP A 47 -19.47 -34.88 -13.30
N LYS A 48 -18.55 -34.27 -12.53
CA LYS A 48 -18.13 -34.85 -11.27
C LYS A 48 -19.00 -34.26 -10.19
N ASP A 49 -19.89 -35.08 -9.64
CA ASP A 49 -20.64 -34.76 -8.43
C ASP A 49 -19.68 -34.12 -7.43
N LEU A 50 -19.88 -32.82 -7.18
CA LEU A 50 -19.09 -32.10 -6.19
C LEU A 50 -19.26 -32.86 -4.88
N PRO A 51 -18.17 -33.11 -4.12
CA PRO A 51 -18.29 -33.80 -2.85
C PRO A 51 -19.30 -33.05 -1.98
N GLU A 52 -20.15 -33.81 -1.28
CA GLU A 52 -21.29 -33.30 -0.49
C GLU A 52 -20.93 -32.10 0.39
N ARG A 53 -19.72 -32.10 0.95
CA ARG A 53 -19.17 -30.97 1.71
C ARG A 53 -19.04 -29.68 0.90
N ILE A 54 -18.56 -29.75 -0.34
CA ILE A 54 -18.46 -28.57 -1.21
C ILE A 54 -19.86 -28.10 -1.61
N GLN A 55 -20.81 -29.01 -1.84
CA GLN A 55 -22.21 -28.64 -2.06
C GLN A 55 -22.81 -27.93 -0.84
N ALA A 56 -22.57 -28.44 0.37
CA ALA A 56 -23.00 -27.82 1.62
C ALA A 56 -22.37 -26.44 1.86
N LEU A 57 -21.11 -26.24 1.46
CA LEU A 57 -20.43 -24.94 1.53
C LEU A 57 -20.90 -23.95 0.45
N ALA A 58 -21.38 -24.46 -0.69
CA ALA A 58 -21.95 -23.65 -1.76
C ALA A 58 -23.38 -23.18 -1.44
N GLN A 59 -24.09 -23.87 -0.53
CA GLN A 59 -25.37 -23.38 -0.03
C GLN A 59 -25.18 -22.10 0.79
N PRO A 60 -26.03 -21.08 0.60
CA PRO A 60 -26.01 -19.89 1.44
C PRO A 60 -26.28 -20.30 2.90
N LYS A 61 -25.58 -19.65 3.84
CA LYS A 61 -25.85 -19.87 5.26
C LYS A 61 -27.31 -19.51 5.55
N LEU A 62 -28.05 -20.44 6.12
CA LEU A 62 -29.40 -20.19 6.59
C LEU A 62 -29.36 -19.13 7.69
N LEU A 63 -30.21 -18.13 7.56
CA LEU A 63 -30.38 -17.10 8.57
C LEU A 63 -30.93 -17.79 9.84
N PRO A 64 -30.40 -17.47 11.04
CA PRO A 64 -30.95 -17.96 12.29
C PRO A 64 -32.46 -17.69 12.36
N THR A 65 -33.23 -18.55 13.01
CA THR A 65 -34.69 -18.37 13.18
C THR A 65 -35.08 -17.04 13.84
N GLN A 66 -34.15 -16.40 14.54
CA GLN A 66 -34.32 -15.11 15.22
C GLN A 66 -33.82 -13.92 14.38
N PHE A 67 -33.36 -14.15 13.15
CA PHE A 67 -32.84 -13.09 12.29
C PHE A 67 -33.98 -12.26 11.70
N VAL A 68 -34.08 -11.01 12.16
CA VAL A 68 -34.98 -10.01 11.61
C VAL A 68 -34.18 -9.20 10.57
N MET A 69 -34.53 -9.32 9.29
CA MET A 69 -33.82 -8.65 8.17
C MET A 69 -33.76 -7.14 8.34
N ASP A 70 -34.88 -6.56 8.80
CA ASP A 70 -35.00 -5.14 9.10
C ASP A 70 -34.88 -4.97 10.60
N ARG A 71 -33.67 -4.72 11.09
CA ARG A 71 -33.55 -4.04 12.38
C ARG A 71 -34.11 -2.64 12.11
N PRO A 72 -35.28 -2.24 12.63
CA PRO A 72 -35.75 -0.88 12.44
C PRO A 72 -34.62 0.02 12.93
N SER A 73 -34.02 0.81 12.03
CA SER A 73 -33.09 1.87 12.40
C SER A 73 -33.74 2.60 13.57
N ALA A 74 -32.99 2.87 14.64
CA ALA A 74 -33.54 3.54 15.81
C ALA A 74 -34.20 4.85 15.37
N SER A 75 -35.52 4.81 15.15
CA SER A 75 -36.32 5.94 14.74
C SER A 75 -36.60 6.71 16.00
N TRP A 76 -35.64 7.53 16.38
CA TRP A 76 -35.85 8.46 17.47
C TRP A 76 -37.00 9.38 17.07
N SER A 77 -38.10 9.30 17.82
CA SER A 77 -39.26 10.16 17.64
C SER A 77 -38.82 11.61 17.77
N VAL A 78 -38.67 12.30 16.64
CA VAL A 78 -38.32 13.72 16.62
C VAL A 78 -39.53 14.54 17.07
N SER A 79 -39.36 15.43 18.04
CA SER A 79 -40.42 16.29 18.54
C SER A 79 -40.96 17.21 17.45
N ASN A 80 -42.25 17.58 17.53
CA ASN A 80 -42.85 18.51 16.58
C ASN A 80 -42.14 19.88 16.56
N SER A 81 -41.59 20.32 17.71
CA SER A 81 -40.79 21.53 17.80
C SER A 81 -39.51 21.46 16.98
N ALA A 82 -38.87 20.29 16.88
CA ALA A 82 -37.69 20.10 16.05
C ALA A 82 -38.04 19.99 14.55
N LYS A 83 -39.18 19.37 14.21
CA LYS A 83 -39.67 19.32 12.82
C LYS A 83 -40.06 20.68 12.26
N ASN A 84 -40.64 21.53 13.11
CA ASN A 84 -41.15 22.85 12.75
C ASN A 84 -40.21 23.98 13.19
N TYR A 85 -38.94 23.68 13.45
CA TYR A 85 -38.00 24.67 13.91
C TYR A 85 -37.67 25.66 12.79
N ASN A 86 -38.02 26.92 13.00
CA ASN A 86 -37.57 28.01 12.13
C ASN A 86 -36.18 28.46 12.54
N MET A 87 -35.25 28.37 11.60
CA MET A 87 -33.86 28.73 11.79
C MET A 87 -33.73 30.22 12.18
N SER A 88 -32.93 30.53 13.21
CA SER A 88 -32.60 31.92 13.53
C SER A 88 -31.63 32.53 12.50
N GLN A 89 -31.69 33.85 12.31
CA GLN A 89 -30.75 34.59 11.44
C GLN A 89 -29.27 34.31 11.79
N ARG A 90 -28.96 34.09 13.07
CA ARG A 90 -27.61 33.70 13.51
C ARG A 90 -27.21 32.32 12.98
N ILE A 91 -28.10 31.34 13.03
CA ILE A 91 -27.82 30.01 12.48
C ILE A 91 -27.71 30.10 10.96
N GLU A 92 -28.48 30.98 10.32
CA GLU A 92 -28.41 31.23 8.87
C GLU A 92 -27.05 31.77 8.45
N THR A 93 -26.56 32.78 9.17
CA THR A 93 -25.23 33.35 8.94
C THR A 93 -24.10 32.35 9.22
N LEU A 94 -24.24 31.48 10.22
CA LEU A 94 -23.26 30.43 10.53
C LEU A 94 -23.30 29.25 9.55
N ALA A 95 -24.46 28.98 8.95
CA ALA A 95 -24.62 27.93 7.95
C ALA A 95 -24.00 28.31 6.59
N GLN A 96 -23.83 29.60 6.31
CA GLN A 96 -23.13 30.06 5.11
C GLN A 96 -21.63 29.67 5.17
N PRO A 97 -21.04 29.21 4.05
CA PRO A 97 -19.61 28.93 4.01
C PRO A 97 -18.81 30.22 4.25
N LYS A 98 -17.68 30.10 4.93
CA LYS A 98 -16.77 31.24 5.15
C LYS A 98 -16.30 31.78 3.79
N GLN A 99 -16.52 33.06 3.56
CA GLN A 99 -16.00 33.76 2.40
C GLN A 99 -14.47 33.82 2.49
N LEU A 100 -13.81 33.57 1.36
CA LEU A 100 -12.35 33.73 1.27
C LEU A 100 -12.01 35.22 1.37
N PRO A 101 -10.96 35.62 2.11
CA PRO A 101 -10.57 37.01 2.21
C PRO A 101 -10.09 37.53 0.85
N SER A 102 -10.17 38.85 0.61
CA SER A 102 -9.82 39.46 -0.68
C SER A 102 -8.38 39.21 -1.15
N ASN A 103 -7.49 38.96 -0.19
CA ASN A 103 -6.08 38.60 -0.42
C ASN A 103 -5.84 37.09 -0.47
N PHE A 104 -6.88 36.25 -0.52
CA PHE A 104 -6.73 34.82 -0.70
C PHE A 104 -6.27 34.52 -2.11
N GLN A 105 -4.96 34.36 -2.26
CA GLN A 105 -4.36 33.88 -3.50
C GLN A 105 -4.26 32.36 -3.40
N LEU A 106 -5.03 31.66 -4.24
CA LEU A 106 -4.76 30.25 -4.48
C LEU A 106 -3.33 30.16 -5.02
N ASP A 107 -2.44 29.46 -4.33
CA ASP A 107 -1.18 28.92 -4.86
C ASP A 107 -1.49 27.86 -5.92
N ARG A 108 -2.26 28.25 -6.95
CA ARG A 108 -2.10 27.66 -8.26
C ARG A 108 -0.76 28.17 -8.70
N TYR A 109 0.28 27.40 -8.39
CA TYR A 109 1.52 27.42 -9.14
C TYR A 109 1.12 27.62 -10.60
N ASN A 110 1.36 28.83 -11.11
CA ASN A 110 1.33 29.07 -12.53
C ASN A 110 2.43 28.17 -13.06
N ILE A 111 2.08 26.94 -13.41
CA ILE A 111 2.93 26.13 -14.26
C ILE A 111 2.85 26.86 -15.59
N SER A 112 3.67 27.89 -15.73
CA SER A 112 4.01 28.44 -17.02
C SER A 112 4.71 27.29 -17.73
N VAL A 113 3.92 26.49 -18.44
CA VAL A 113 4.44 25.44 -19.30
C VAL A 113 5.30 26.19 -20.32
N ALA A 114 6.60 25.93 -20.31
CA ALA A 114 7.51 26.55 -21.26
C ALA A 114 6.96 26.37 -22.69
N GLU A 115 7.08 27.37 -23.56
CA GLU A 115 6.56 27.29 -24.94
C GLU A 115 7.06 26.05 -25.70
N SER A 116 8.25 25.58 -25.35
CA SER A 116 8.84 24.34 -25.85
C SER A 116 8.02 23.09 -25.47
N ALA A 117 7.45 23.04 -24.28
CA ALA A 117 6.60 21.95 -23.82
C ALA A 117 5.20 21.98 -24.45
N LEU A 118 4.66 23.16 -24.78
CA LEU A 118 3.43 23.31 -25.56
C LEU A 118 3.60 22.86 -27.02
N LYS A 119 4.79 23.07 -27.60
CA LYS A 119 5.12 22.70 -28.99
C LYS A 119 5.65 21.25 -29.14
N GLN A 120 5.81 20.52 -28.04
CA GLN A 120 6.31 19.14 -28.08
C GLN A 120 5.25 18.18 -28.62
N GLN A 121 5.49 17.65 -29.82
CA GLN A 121 4.76 16.49 -30.32
C GLN A 121 5.25 15.20 -29.64
N PRO A 122 4.39 14.19 -29.46
CA PRO A 122 4.76 12.92 -28.84
C PRO A 122 5.88 12.25 -29.66
N THR A 123 7.11 12.35 -29.16
CA THR A 123 8.26 11.69 -29.79
C THR A 123 8.16 10.19 -29.58
N LYS A 124 8.46 9.41 -30.62
CA LYS A 124 8.58 7.95 -30.50
C LYS A 124 9.55 7.64 -29.37
N LYS A 125 9.12 6.82 -28.40
CA LYS A 125 9.88 6.42 -27.21
C LYS A 125 11.35 6.23 -27.57
N ARG A 126 12.22 7.16 -27.19
CA ARG A 126 13.67 6.97 -27.31
C ARG A 126 13.99 5.72 -26.51
N LYS A 127 14.57 4.71 -27.17
CA LYS A 127 15.10 3.54 -26.49
C LYS A 127 16.07 4.06 -25.45
N LYS A 128 15.72 3.94 -24.16
CA LYS A 128 16.66 4.27 -23.08
C LYS A 128 17.89 3.41 -23.34
N ARG A 129 19.01 4.05 -23.70
CA ARG A 129 20.30 3.36 -23.73
C ARG A 129 20.49 2.85 -22.30
N ARG A 130 20.45 1.53 -22.13
CA ARG A 130 20.87 0.90 -20.89
C ARG A 130 22.36 1.16 -20.79
N VAL A 131 22.74 2.25 -20.15
CA VAL A 131 24.11 2.44 -19.70
C VAL A 131 24.32 1.37 -18.65
N SER A 132 25.37 0.58 -18.83
CA SER A 132 25.75 -0.42 -17.84
C SER A 132 26.06 0.30 -16.52
N ILE A 133 25.74 -0.30 -15.38
CA ILE A 133 26.02 0.30 -14.06
C ILE A 133 27.52 0.61 -13.88
N THR A 134 28.40 -0.06 -14.63
CA THR A 134 29.86 0.15 -14.58
C THR A 134 30.33 1.43 -15.25
N ASP A 135 29.53 1.99 -16.18
CA ASP A 135 29.92 3.16 -16.98
C ASP A 135 29.21 4.44 -16.51
N TYR A 136 28.54 4.39 -15.34
CA TYR A 136 27.81 5.53 -14.81
C TYR A 136 28.73 6.44 -14.00
N GLU A 137 29.16 7.54 -14.62
CA GLU A 137 29.79 8.65 -13.92
C GLU A 137 28.74 9.51 -13.22
N CYS A 138 28.98 9.79 -11.94
CA CYS A 138 28.08 10.59 -11.13
C CYS A 138 28.18 12.07 -11.56
N SER A 139 27.05 12.73 -11.83
CA SER A 139 27.05 14.17 -12.12
C SER A 139 27.60 14.97 -10.92
N ASP A 140 28.30 16.07 -11.19
CA ASP A 140 28.83 16.99 -10.17
C ASP A 140 27.78 17.40 -9.13
N ARG A 141 26.52 17.57 -9.55
CA ARG A 141 25.42 17.89 -8.65
C ARG A 141 25.14 16.77 -7.65
N ILE A 142 25.23 15.51 -8.07
CA ILE A 142 25.01 14.36 -7.19
C ILE A 142 26.19 14.24 -6.21
N LEU A 143 27.41 14.50 -6.68
CA LEU A 143 28.59 14.58 -5.81
C LEU A 143 28.45 15.68 -4.76
N GLU A 144 27.93 16.86 -5.14
CA GLU A 144 27.65 17.95 -4.22
C GLU A 144 26.58 17.57 -3.18
N LEU A 145 25.47 16.97 -3.62
CA LEU A 145 24.39 16.52 -2.73
C LEU A 145 24.81 15.35 -1.82
N SER A 146 25.82 14.56 -2.22
CA SER A 146 26.36 13.49 -1.39
C SER A 146 27.17 13.99 -0.19
N LYS A 147 27.62 15.27 -0.22
CA LYS A 147 28.35 15.86 0.90
C LYS A 147 27.38 16.12 2.06
N PRO A 148 27.69 15.66 3.28
CA PRO A 148 26.85 15.96 4.43
C PRO A 148 26.80 17.47 4.66
N LYS A 149 25.65 17.95 5.14
CA LYS A 149 25.51 19.36 5.51
C LYS A 149 26.46 19.68 6.65
N ARG A 150 27.08 20.86 6.61
CA ARG A 150 27.87 21.37 7.73
C ARG A 150 26.98 21.56 8.95
N LEU A 151 27.43 21.08 10.11
CA LEU A 151 26.77 21.35 11.37
C LEU A 151 26.78 22.86 11.63
N HIS A 152 25.69 23.36 12.22
CA HIS A 152 25.59 24.76 12.60
C HIS A 152 26.65 25.08 13.68
N PRO A 153 27.30 26.26 13.69
CA PRO A 153 28.32 26.60 14.70
C PRO A 153 27.82 26.57 16.14
N LYS A 154 26.50 26.69 16.36
CA LYS A 154 25.85 26.52 17.67
C LYS A 154 25.25 25.13 17.90
N PHE A 155 25.54 24.15 17.04
CA PHE A 155 25.10 22.78 17.24
C PHE A 155 25.86 22.19 18.43
N LEU A 156 25.17 22.11 19.56
CA LEU A 156 25.62 21.34 20.71
C LEU A 156 25.28 19.89 20.41
N THR A 157 26.29 19.03 20.27
CA THR A 157 26.09 17.57 20.32
C THR A 157 25.35 17.24 21.62
N ASP A 158 24.45 16.25 21.58
CA ASP A 158 23.79 15.76 22.80
C ASP A 158 24.82 15.65 23.91
N ARG A 159 24.56 16.34 25.02
CA ARG A 159 25.44 16.24 26.17
C ARG A 159 25.52 14.75 26.47
N VAL A 160 26.72 14.18 26.48
CA VAL A 160 27.00 12.88 27.11
C VAL A 160 26.89 13.13 28.63
N HIS A 161 25.75 13.65 29.07
CA HIS A 161 25.38 13.60 30.45
C HIS A 161 24.89 12.18 30.63
N ILE A 162 25.86 11.28 30.84
CA ILE A 162 25.61 10.12 31.67
C ILE A 162 25.17 10.75 32.97
N ASP A 163 23.85 10.91 33.18
CA ASP A 163 23.31 11.28 34.47
C ASP A 163 23.96 10.32 35.46
N THR A 164 24.92 10.83 36.25
CA THR A 164 25.59 10.01 37.24
C THR A 164 24.51 9.61 38.22
N VAL A 165 24.06 8.36 38.12
CA VAL A 165 22.96 7.84 38.93
C VAL A 165 23.30 8.12 40.39
N SER A 166 22.40 8.81 41.09
CA SER A 166 22.67 9.20 42.47
C SER A 166 22.95 7.97 43.32
N MET A 167 23.82 8.11 44.32
CA MET A 167 24.13 7.01 45.25
C MET A 167 22.87 6.42 45.91
N ALA A 168 21.84 7.26 46.10
CA ALA A 168 20.54 6.83 46.61
C ALA A 168 19.81 5.92 45.62
N ALA A 169 19.80 6.27 44.32
CA ALA A 169 19.20 5.44 43.28
C ALA A 169 19.94 4.12 43.08
N THR A 170 21.29 4.10 43.17
CA THR A 170 22.06 2.85 43.11
C THR A 170 21.83 1.93 44.31
N LYS A 171 21.51 2.50 45.48
CA LYS A 171 21.26 1.77 46.73
C LYS A 171 19.77 1.49 46.96
N ALA A 172 18.89 1.95 46.09
CA ALA A 172 17.46 1.76 46.24
C ALA A 172 17.12 0.29 45.99
N HIS A 173 16.54 -0.36 46.99
CA HIS A 173 16.01 -1.72 46.86
C HIS A 173 14.50 -1.68 46.61
N ALA A 174 14.03 -2.54 45.70
CA ALA A 174 12.61 -2.70 45.44
C ALA A 174 11.85 -3.10 46.72
N SER A 175 10.68 -2.51 46.95
CA SER A 175 9.85 -2.84 48.11
C SER A 175 9.42 -4.31 48.09
N VAL A 176 9.11 -4.88 49.26
CA VAL A 176 8.67 -6.28 49.40
C VAL A 176 7.49 -6.59 48.46
N ARG A 177 6.54 -5.66 48.31
CA ARG A 177 5.41 -5.81 47.38
C ARG A 177 5.87 -5.90 45.92
N ILE A 178 6.80 -5.05 45.49
CA ILE A 178 7.35 -5.09 44.13
C ILE A 178 8.10 -6.41 43.90
N GLN A 179 8.88 -6.87 44.87
CA GLN A 179 9.57 -8.16 44.80
C GLN A 179 8.58 -9.33 44.70
N GLN A 180 7.45 -9.29 45.41
CA GLN A 180 6.40 -10.29 45.32
C GLN A 180 5.71 -10.28 43.95
N LEU A 181 5.42 -9.11 43.39
CA LEU A 181 4.81 -8.97 42.07
C LEU A 181 5.77 -9.36 40.93
N ALA A 182 7.07 -9.20 41.13
CA ALA A 182 8.09 -9.62 40.15
C ALA A 182 8.25 -11.14 40.08
N LYS A 183 7.75 -11.90 41.06
CA LYS A 183 7.72 -13.38 40.96
C LYS A 183 6.76 -13.77 39.85
N SER A 184 7.23 -14.60 38.93
CA SER A 184 6.38 -15.19 37.90
C SER A 184 5.19 -15.88 38.55
N LYS A 185 4.01 -15.72 37.96
CA LYS A 185 2.80 -16.40 38.44
C LYS A 185 3.02 -17.91 38.35
N VAL A 186 2.97 -18.61 39.49
CA VAL A 186 3.00 -20.07 39.50
C VAL A 186 1.66 -20.53 38.96
N TYR A 187 1.69 -21.10 37.77
CA TYR A 187 0.52 -21.67 37.13
C TYR A 187 0.16 -22.99 37.82
N HIS A 188 -1.14 -23.25 38.04
CA HIS A 188 -1.62 -24.53 38.57
C HIS A 188 -1.24 -25.66 37.60
N ILE A 189 -1.13 -26.90 38.07
CA ILE A 189 -0.79 -28.09 37.24
C ILE A 189 -1.71 -28.25 36.03
N ASN A 190 -2.93 -27.69 36.10
CA ASN A 190 -3.94 -27.73 35.03
C ASN A 190 -3.96 -26.47 34.17
N HIS A 191 -2.98 -25.58 34.31
CA HIS A 191 -2.85 -24.45 33.43
C HIS A 191 -2.39 -24.97 32.07
N GLU A 192 -3.32 -25.04 31.12
CA GLU A 192 -2.95 -25.29 29.74
C GLU A 192 -2.01 -24.19 29.30
N ASP A 193 -0.73 -24.54 29.18
CA ASP A 193 0.20 -23.70 28.48
C ASP A 193 -0.30 -23.60 27.03
N HIS A 194 -0.89 -22.45 26.69
CA HIS A 194 -1.24 -22.10 25.34
C HIS A 194 0.01 -21.77 24.50
N SER A 195 1.18 -22.31 24.88
CA SER A 195 2.23 -22.74 23.95
C SER A 195 1.57 -23.13 22.64
N LEU A 196 1.78 -22.29 21.61
CA LEU A 196 1.06 -22.30 20.34
C LEU A 196 0.97 -23.74 19.82
N LYS A 197 -0.17 -24.41 20.04
CA LYS A 197 -0.36 -25.82 19.67
C LYS A 197 -0.41 -25.89 18.14
N VAL A 198 0.75 -26.07 17.52
CA VAL A 198 0.85 -26.23 16.06
C VAL A 198 0.19 -27.54 15.67
N SER A 199 -0.73 -27.49 14.71
CA SER A 199 -1.40 -28.71 14.23
C SER A 199 -0.39 -29.69 13.61
N LYS A 200 -0.64 -31.01 13.75
CA LYS A 200 0.21 -32.05 13.11
C LYS A 200 0.40 -31.82 11.61
N ARG A 201 -0.64 -31.29 10.95
CA ARG A 201 -0.60 -30.96 9.52
C ARG A 201 0.36 -29.81 9.20
N ALA A 202 0.50 -28.84 10.10
CA ALA A 202 1.44 -27.75 9.94
C ALA A 202 2.87 -28.19 10.25
N LEU A 203 3.07 -29.10 11.21
CA LEU A 203 4.38 -29.72 11.48
C LEU A 203 4.88 -30.58 10.31
N ASN A 204 3.95 -31.28 9.64
CA ASN A 204 4.25 -32.18 8.52
C ASN A 204 4.09 -31.50 7.16
N ALA A 205 3.91 -30.17 7.10
CA ALA A 205 3.70 -29.48 5.84
C ALA A 205 5.03 -29.39 5.08
N GLU A 206 5.10 -30.03 3.91
CA GLU A 206 6.24 -29.92 3.02
C GLU A 206 6.17 -28.65 2.18
N CYS A 207 7.34 -28.09 1.89
CA CYS A 207 7.50 -26.91 1.09
C CYS A 207 7.24 -27.23 -0.39
N SER A 208 6.57 -26.35 -1.14
CA SER A 208 6.48 -26.54 -2.59
C SER A 208 7.84 -26.26 -3.26
N LEU A 209 8.14 -26.97 -4.36
CA LEU A 209 9.38 -26.79 -5.14
C LEU A 209 9.70 -25.33 -5.44
N ARG A 210 8.67 -24.51 -5.73
CA ARG A 210 8.84 -23.08 -6.01
C ARG A 210 9.30 -22.29 -4.79
N ILE A 211 8.79 -22.60 -3.60
CA ILE A 211 9.20 -21.93 -2.36
C ILE A 211 10.62 -22.38 -1.98
N GLU A 212 10.98 -23.64 -2.21
CA GLU A 212 12.37 -24.11 -2.05
C GLU A 212 13.35 -23.39 -2.98
N GLU A 213 12.97 -23.17 -4.24
CA GLU A 213 13.77 -22.36 -5.18
C GLU A 213 13.96 -20.93 -4.69
N LEU A 214 12.90 -20.31 -4.16
CA LEU A 214 12.92 -18.93 -3.67
C LEU A 214 13.66 -18.79 -2.34
N ALA A 215 13.67 -19.83 -1.52
CA ALA A 215 14.40 -19.88 -0.26
C ALA A 215 15.92 -19.94 -0.47
N LYS A 216 16.40 -20.38 -1.64
CA LYS A 216 17.82 -20.34 -1.97
C LYS A 216 18.30 -18.89 -2.03
N PRO A 217 19.42 -18.55 -1.38
CA PRO A 217 19.94 -17.19 -1.38
C PRO A 217 20.25 -16.76 -2.82
N VAL A 218 19.74 -15.60 -3.21
CA VAL A 218 20.08 -15.00 -4.50
C VAL A 218 21.58 -14.74 -4.54
N SER A 219 22.29 -15.35 -5.49
CA SER A 219 23.73 -15.17 -5.67
C SER A 219 24.02 -13.72 -6.08
N ARG A 220 24.31 -12.88 -5.08
CA ARG A 220 24.79 -11.52 -5.32
C ARG A 220 26.25 -11.62 -5.75
N ARG A 221 26.55 -11.16 -6.97
CA ARG A 221 27.93 -10.92 -7.37
C ARG A 221 28.52 -9.92 -6.39
N LEU A 222 29.50 -10.35 -5.60
CA LEU A 222 30.32 -9.44 -4.81
C LEU A 222 31.03 -8.53 -5.80
N ILE A 223 30.63 -7.27 -5.84
CA ILE A 223 31.35 -6.25 -6.60
C ILE A 223 32.65 -6.04 -5.82
N SER A 224 33.75 -6.62 -6.30
CA SER A 224 35.07 -6.29 -5.78
C SER A 224 35.33 -4.82 -6.10
N ARG A 225 35.07 -3.94 -5.14
CA ARG A 225 35.56 -2.57 -5.22
C ARG A 225 37.08 -2.66 -5.14
N LYS A 226 37.76 -2.48 -6.28
CA LYS A 226 39.17 -2.11 -6.31
C LYS A 226 39.27 -0.67 -5.78
N GLY A 227 39.16 -0.50 -4.47
CA GLY A 227 39.38 0.74 -3.77
C GLY A 227 40.67 0.63 -2.99
N THR A 228 41.71 1.31 -3.45
CA THR A 228 42.94 1.53 -2.69
C THR A 228 42.62 2.31 -1.42
N PHE A 229 42.50 1.61 -0.30
CA PHE A 229 42.45 2.23 1.02
C PHE A 229 43.88 2.62 1.39
N ARG A 230 44.30 3.85 1.06
CA ARG A 230 45.54 4.42 1.57
C ARG A 230 45.31 4.73 3.05
N SER A 231 45.82 3.88 3.93
CA SER A 231 45.90 4.12 5.36
C SER A 231 46.89 5.26 5.63
N SER A 232 46.35 6.46 5.86
CA SER A 232 47.10 7.58 6.44
C SER A 232 47.28 7.33 7.94
N LEU A 233 48.24 6.48 8.31
CA LEU A 233 48.64 6.23 9.71
C LEU A 233 50.16 6.11 9.88
N GLU A 234 50.95 6.83 9.10
CA GLU A 234 52.41 6.79 9.24
C GLU A 234 53.07 8.14 8.91
N GLU A 235 52.69 9.21 9.60
CA GLU A 235 53.50 10.42 9.75
C GLU A 235 53.34 10.96 11.18
N ALA A 236 53.88 10.22 12.15
CA ALA A 236 54.04 10.70 13.53
C ALA A 236 55.30 10.06 14.16
N SER A 237 56.45 10.21 13.51
CA SER A 237 57.76 9.96 14.10
C SER A 237 58.83 10.62 13.25
N LEU A 238 59.01 11.94 13.42
CA LEU A 238 60.23 12.70 13.12
C LEU A 238 59.95 14.18 13.44
N SER A 239 60.12 14.53 14.71
CA SER A 239 60.44 15.88 15.21
C SER A 239 60.99 15.72 16.62
#